data_AF-A0AB34K4T9-F1
#
_entry.id   AF-A0AB34K4T9-F1
#
_cell.length_a   1.000
_cell.length_b   1.000
_cell.length_c   1.000
_cell.angle_alpha   90.00
_cell.angle_beta   90.00
_cell.angle_gamma   90.00
#
_symmetry.space_group_name_H-M   'P 1'
#
loop_
_entity.id
_entity.type
_entity.pdbx_description
1 polymer ?
#
loop_
_entity_poly.entity_id
_entity_poly.type
_entity_poly.pdbx_seq_one_letter_code
_entity_poly.pdbx_strand_id
1 'polypeptide(L)'
;MVSCHFPTSFRLSTAYGTYGAPGAPGQPAVRIQPPVVQTEPLFRGYPLTAADAKLLTTTSSLSTKRTKCTPSGLPLAPFVAKLYDMVNDPAADECIYWSKSGTSFWVTNIDRFEAFVLPSYFKHNRMAFFIKQLRSYGFRQKLGGSFLDTVKEWFHAANSFCRDNPELLAKDKLTLANGLSRSLVYKDKEKIRLLEKQGVYVFPDRQVVAMTGDGTNDAMALKRADVGFAMNISGTQIAKDAADIILLDDNFASIVTAVKWGRNVYDSISKFLQFQLTVNVVACSVTVVGVFSHQQPVIVAVQMLWINLIMDSLASLALATEPPTEAVMRRKPVNRSASLITRQMLCNILGQTVYQITALLSIYFYGPQWLDIPAGHEHEDGGHNIKASVHYTIIFTSFVMMTLFDEVNARMLQGELNVFKGMMNNRLFCIIMFITFSLQVLMTEFGDNFFKTRPLTLYQWGICVACGAITWPWQVLVSFFSTRLFARPRGRVVAPTAI
;
A
#
# COMPACT_ATOMS: atom_id res chain seq x y z
N MET A 1 -27.32 11.89 11.72
CA MET A 1 -26.76 12.65 10.58
C MET A 1 -25.92 13.79 11.16
N VAL A 2 -24.63 13.54 11.43
CA VAL A 2 -23.65 14.56 11.84
C VAL A 2 -22.32 14.12 11.23
N SER A 3 -21.74 15.00 10.42
CA SER A 3 -20.51 14.82 9.66
C SER A 3 -19.33 15.35 10.50
N CYS A 4 -18.28 14.55 10.69
CA CYS A 4 -17.05 14.99 11.36
C CYS A 4 -15.87 14.92 10.39
N HIS A 5 -15.35 16.09 10.04
CA HIS A 5 -14.08 16.29 9.34
C HIS A 5 -12.90 16.05 10.28
N PHE A 6 -11.90 15.28 9.84
CA PHE A 6 -10.57 15.21 10.44
C PHE A 6 -9.61 16.20 9.73
N PRO A 7 -8.78 16.96 10.46
CA PRO A 7 -7.65 17.65 9.88
C PRO A 7 -6.36 16.80 9.99
N THR A 8 -5.71 16.59 8.85
CA THR A 8 -4.34 16.08 8.72
C THR A 8 -3.33 17.22 8.85
N SER A 9 -2.48 17.20 9.88
CA SER A 9 -1.06 17.58 9.78
C SER A 9 -0.33 17.39 11.11
N PHE A 10 0.58 16.42 11.17
CA PHE A 10 1.64 16.36 12.17
C PHE A 10 2.98 16.26 11.41
N ARG A 11 3.83 17.29 11.54
CA ARG A 11 5.22 17.28 11.09
C ARG A 11 6.07 16.67 12.19
N LEU A 12 6.76 15.57 11.90
CA LEU A 12 7.88 15.11 12.73
C LEU A 12 9.15 15.90 12.38
N SER A 13 9.72 16.55 13.40
CA SER A 13 11.06 17.13 13.36
C SER A 13 12.05 16.08 13.84
N THR A 14 12.92 15.59 12.97
CA THR A 14 14.06 14.75 13.33
C THR A 14 15.23 15.64 13.77
N ALA A 15 15.55 15.59 15.06
CA ALA A 15 16.79 16.10 15.62
C ALA A 15 17.92 15.07 15.37
N TYR A 16 18.96 15.47 14.64
CA TYR A 16 20.23 14.76 14.59
C TYR A 16 21.18 15.39 15.61
N GLY A 17 21.59 14.60 16.61
CA GLY A 17 22.67 14.95 17.52
C GLY A 17 24.02 14.75 16.85
N THR A 18 24.86 15.78 16.86
CA THR A 18 26.26 15.75 16.44
C THR A 18 27.18 15.63 17.65
N TYR A 19 28.10 14.67 17.59
CA TYR A 19 29.24 14.56 18.50
C TYR A 19 30.17 15.77 18.35
N GLY A 20 30.60 16.36 19.47
CA GLY A 20 31.49 17.51 19.51
C GLY A 20 32.98 17.13 19.62
N ALA A 21 33.83 17.90 18.96
CA ALA A 21 35.21 18.16 19.35
C ALA A 21 35.60 19.59 18.87
N PRO A 22 36.44 20.35 19.62
CA PRO A 22 36.55 21.81 19.49
C PRO A 22 37.83 22.28 18.76
N GLY A 23 37.78 23.43 18.09
CA GLY A 23 39.00 24.14 17.68
C GLY A 23 38.88 25.24 16.62
N ALA A 24 39.03 26.48 17.10
CA ALA A 24 39.55 27.70 16.43
C ALA A 24 38.62 28.61 15.56
N PRO A 25 38.84 29.95 15.57
CA PRO A 25 37.86 30.95 15.16
C PRO A 25 38.21 31.72 13.87
N GLY A 26 37.19 32.24 13.18
CA GLY A 26 37.30 33.45 12.34
C GLY A 26 36.91 33.31 10.87
N GLN A 27 35.72 33.79 10.51
CA GLN A 27 35.40 34.66 9.34
C GLN A 27 33.87 34.78 9.15
N PRO A 28 33.33 35.95 8.74
CA PRO A 28 31.89 36.11 8.53
C PRO A 28 31.44 35.51 7.19
N ALA A 29 30.47 34.60 7.23
CA ALA A 29 29.86 33.99 6.04
C ALA A 29 28.76 34.89 5.44
N VAL A 30 28.92 35.24 4.16
CA VAL A 30 27.90 35.89 3.34
C VAL A 30 26.75 34.91 3.06
N ARG A 31 25.54 35.25 3.49
CA ARG A 31 24.33 34.43 3.32
C ARG A 31 23.60 34.83 2.04
N ILE A 32 23.67 33.98 1.01
CA ILE A 32 22.80 34.08 -0.16
C ILE A 32 21.48 33.34 0.17
N GLN A 33 20.36 34.08 0.19
CA GLN A 33 19.01 33.50 0.30
C GLN A 33 18.51 33.04 -1.08
N PRO A 34 17.84 31.88 -1.21
CA PRO A 34 17.05 31.56 -2.40
C PRO A 34 15.70 32.30 -2.39
N PRO A 35 15.13 32.66 -3.55
CA PRO A 35 13.90 33.45 -3.62
C PRO A 35 12.65 32.64 -3.24
N VAL A 36 11.78 33.29 -2.47
CA VAL A 36 10.45 32.84 -2.06
C VAL A 36 9.45 33.23 -3.14
N VAL A 37 8.68 32.27 -3.68
CA VAL A 37 7.51 32.55 -4.52
C VAL A 37 6.26 32.25 -3.69
N GLN A 38 5.54 33.31 -3.33
CA GLN A 38 4.24 33.28 -2.66
C GLN A 38 3.16 32.86 -3.67
N THR A 39 2.24 31.99 -3.25
CA THR A 39 1.00 31.71 -3.98
C THR A 39 -0.16 32.23 -3.14
N GLU A 40 -0.91 33.20 -3.67
CA GLU A 40 -2.23 33.59 -3.14
C GLU A 40 -3.35 33.20 -4.10
N PRO A 41 -4.57 32.87 -3.60
CA PRO A 41 -5.68 32.39 -4.40
C PRO A 41 -6.65 33.54 -4.74
N LEU A 42 -7.03 33.69 -6.01
CA LEU A 42 -8.06 34.64 -6.43
C LEU A 42 -9.00 33.98 -7.45
N PHE A 43 -10.12 33.46 -6.97
CA PHE A 43 -11.35 33.38 -7.75
C PHE A 43 -12.57 33.45 -6.81
N ARG A 44 -13.16 34.65 -6.71
CA ARG A 44 -14.52 34.88 -6.21
C ARG A 44 -15.27 35.66 -7.30
N GLY A 45 -16.48 35.20 -7.61
CA GLY A 45 -17.15 35.47 -8.88
C GLY A 45 -17.71 36.87 -9.11
N TYR A 46 -17.99 37.12 -10.40
CA TYR A 46 -18.92 38.13 -10.91
C TYR A 46 -19.76 37.50 -12.03
N PRO A 47 -21.04 37.87 -12.18
CA PRO A 47 -21.91 37.33 -13.23
C PRO A 47 -21.64 38.03 -14.57
N LEU A 48 -21.49 37.24 -15.63
CA LEU A 48 -21.30 37.75 -17.00
C LEU A 48 -22.62 38.35 -17.53
N THR A 49 -22.58 39.60 -18.00
CA THR A 49 -23.68 40.25 -18.72
C THR A 49 -23.60 39.95 -20.22
N ALA A 50 -24.76 39.97 -20.90
CA ALA A 50 -24.96 39.52 -22.29
C ALA A 50 -24.23 40.34 -23.38
N ALA A 51 -23.33 41.26 -23.01
CA ALA A 51 -22.57 42.09 -23.94
C ALA A 51 -21.19 41.49 -24.31
N ASP A 52 -20.64 40.57 -23.51
CA ASP A 52 -19.34 39.92 -23.78
C ASP A 52 -19.45 38.70 -24.73
N ALA A 53 -20.67 38.28 -25.06
CA ALA A 53 -20.93 37.13 -25.93
C ALA A 53 -20.77 37.44 -27.43
N LYS A 54 -20.47 38.69 -27.83
CA LYS A 54 -20.37 39.08 -29.25
C LYS A 54 -18.95 39.37 -29.75
N LEU A 55 -17.93 39.37 -28.89
CA LEU A 55 -16.53 39.51 -29.31
C LEU A 55 -15.77 38.16 -29.43
N LEU A 56 -16.42 37.04 -29.13
CA LEU A 56 -15.87 35.67 -29.19
C LEU A 56 -16.28 34.87 -30.44
N THR A 57 -16.87 35.53 -31.45
CA THR A 57 -17.35 34.89 -32.69
C THR A 57 -16.39 35.00 -33.88
N THR A 58 -15.13 35.38 -33.64
CA THR A 58 -14.10 35.44 -34.69
C THR A 58 -12.74 35.04 -34.13
N THR A 59 -12.59 33.76 -33.77
CA THR A 59 -11.34 32.97 -33.74
C THR A 59 -11.62 31.58 -33.12
N SER A 60 -12.42 30.77 -33.79
CA SER A 60 -12.62 29.35 -33.43
C SER A 60 -12.21 28.43 -34.59
N SER A 61 -10.90 28.33 -34.81
CA SER A 61 -10.31 27.27 -35.65
C SER A 61 -8.92 26.83 -35.15
N LEU A 62 -8.80 26.55 -33.86
CA LEU A 62 -7.65 25.80 -33.33
C LEU A 62 -8.14 24.51 -32.67
N SER A 63 -8.02 23.46 -33.48
CA SER A 63 -8.36 22.06 -33.23
C SER A 63 -8.00 21.55 -31.83
N THR A 64 -9.03 21.21 -31.05
CA THR A 64 -9.00 20.17 -30.02
C THR A 64 -8.71 18.82 -30.69
N LYS A 65 -7.43 18.46 -30.84
CA LYS A 65 -7.03 17.18 -31.45
C LYS A 65 -7.41 15.99 -30.55
N ARG A 66 -8.43 15.24 -30.96
CA ARG A 66 -8.72 13.85 -30.54
C ARG A 66 -7.44 13.00 -30.58
N THR A 67 -7.22 12.17 -29.57
CA THR A 67 -6.24 11.08 -29.63
C THR A 67 -6.64 10.15 -30.78
N LYS A 68 -5.81 10.03 -31.82
CA LYS A 68 -6.06 9.11 -32.95
C LYS A 68 -5.93 7.66 -32.46
N CYS A 69 -6.88 6.82 -32.84
CA CYS A 69 -6.85 5.37 -32.62
C CYS A 69 -6.42 4.63 -33.89
N THR A 70 -5.86 3.43 -33.75
CA THR A 70 -5.66 2.49 -34.88
C THR A 70 -6.99 2.10 -35.53
N PRO A 71 -7.00 1.48 -36.73
CA PRO A 71 -8.20 0.82 -37.28
C PRO A 71 -8.86 -0.16 -36.28
N SER A 72 -8.05 -0.77 -35.41
CA SER A 72 -8.46 -1.64 -34.29
C SER A 72 -8.92 -0.91 -33.01
N GLY A 73 -8.95 0.43 -32.98
CA GLY A 73 -9.46 1.21 -31.86
C GLY A 73 -8.49 1.39 -30.68
N LEU A 74 -7.21 1.02 -30.80
CA LEU A 74 -6.24 1.16 -29.71
C LEU A 74 -5.61 2.58 -29.68
N PRO A 75 -5.43 3.18 -28.48
CA PRO A 75 -4.86 4.51 -28.33
C PRO A 75 -3.35 4.50 -28.52
N LEU A 76 -2.83 5.36 -29.41
CA LEU A 76 -1.38 5.52 -29.65
C LEU A 76 -0.78 6.67 -28.82
N ALA A 77 0.51 6.54 -28.51
CA ALA A 77 1.29 7.65 -27.97
C ALA A 77 1.26 8.87 -28.94
N PRO A 78 1.02 10.11 -28.46
CA PRO A 78 0.80 11.27 -29.33
C PRO A 78 1.95 11.59 -30.28
N PHE A 79 3.20 11.37 -29.86
CA PHE A 79 4.37 11.57 -30.72
C PHE A 79 4.36 10.58 -31.89
N VAL A 80 4.14 9.29 -31.61
CA VAL A 80 4.24 8.25 -32.62
C VAL A 80 3.07 8.33 -33.62
N ALA A 81 1.87 8.71 -33.15
CA ALA A 81 0.75 9.00 -34.03
C ALA A 81 1.06 10.17 -34.99
N LYS A 82 1.62 11.27 -34.48
CA LYS A 82 2.04 12.42 -35.29
C LYS A 82 3.17 12.09 -36.25
N LEU A 83 4.13 11.28 -35.81
CA LEU A 83 5.23 10.80 -36.66
C LEU A 83 4.68 9.95 -37.80
N TYR A 84 3.76 9.03 -37.52
CA TYR A 84 3.12 8.20 -38.54
C TYR A 84 2.32 9.05 -39.54
N ASP A 85 1.57 10.04 -39.07
CA ASP A 85 0.87 10.99 -39.94
C ASP A 85 1.87 11.77 -40.82
N MET A 86 2.96 12.27 -40.22
CA MET A 86 3.98 13.07 -40.90
C MET A 86 4.73 12.30 -41.99
N VAL A 87 5.03 11.01 -41.78
CA VAL A 87 5.70 10.17 -42.79
C VAL A 87 4.74 9.71 -43.90
N ASN A 88 3.43 9.77 -43.67
CA ASN A 88 2.40 9.43 -44.67
C ASN A 88 1.78 10.65 -45.36
N ASP A 89 2.23 11.86 -45.02
CA ASP A 89 1.73 13.10 -45.61
C ASP A 89 2.39 13.35 -46.98
N PRO A 90 1.65 13.34 -48.10
CA PRO A 90 2.21 13.58 -49.43
C PRO A 90 2.90 14.95 -49.55
N ALA A 91 2.51 15.94 -48.74
CA ALA A 91 3.15 17.25 -48.73
C ALA A 91 4.56 17.22 -48.11
N ALA A 92 4.89 16.17 -47.35
CA ALA A 92 6.15 16.00 -46.64
C ALA A 92 7.13 15.06 -47.37
N ASP A 93 6.71 14.38 -48.45
CA ASP A 93 7.49 13.35 -49.17
C ASP A 93 8.86 13.86 -49.69
N GLU A 94 9.02 15.16 -49.94
CA GLU A 94 10.31 15.74 -50.34
C GLU A 94 11.36 15.75 -49.21
N CYS A 95 10.92 15.67 -47.95
CA CYS A 95 11.75 15.77 -46.76
C CYS A 95 11.71 14.52 -45.87
N ILE A 96 10.59 13.79 -45.83
CA ILE A 96 10.42 12.57 -45.04
C ILE A 96 9.49 11.59 -45.74
N TYR A 97 9.95 10.35 -45.93
CA TYR A 97 9.18 9.33 -46.65
C TYR A 97 9.55 7.90 -46.23
N TRP A 98 8.67 6.95 -46.51
CA TRP A 98 8.90 5.53 -46.20
C TRP A 98 9.97 4.89 -47.08
N SER A 99 10.75 3.98 -46.49
CA SER A 99 11.61 3.07 -47.24
C SER A 99 10.80 2.10 -48.10
N LYS A 100 11.41 1.55 -49.16
CA LYS A 100 10.76 0.58 -50.07
C LYS A 100 10.23 -0.66 -49.34
N SER A 101 10.86 -1.06 -48.23
CA SER A 101 10.43 -2.18 -47.39
C SER A 101 9.28 -1.84 -46.44
N GLY A 102 8.94 -0.56 -46.26
CA GLY A 102 7.92 -0.10 -45.32
C GLY A 102 8.27 -0.26 -43.83
N THR A 103 9.50 -0.68 -43.50
CA THR A 103 9.95 -0.94 -42.10
C THR A 103 10.81 0.18 -41.51
N SER A 104 11.16 1.18 -42.31
CA SER A 104 11.98 2.33 -41.94
C SER A 104 11.53 3.55 -42.73
N PHE A 105 11.95 4.74 -42.31
CA PHE A 105 11.70 5.99 -43.02
C PHE A 105 13.00 6.78 -43.18
N TRP A 106 13.04 7.61 -44.21
CA TRP A 106 14.17 8.44 -44.57
C TRP A 106 13.85 9.89 -44.26
N VAL A 107 14.82 10.62 -43.73
CA VAL A 107 14.76 12.08 -43.60
C VAL A 107 15.85 12.68 -44.50
N THR A 108 15.44 13.54 -45.42
CA THR A 108 16.28 14.23 -46.40
C THR A 108 16.16 15.74 -46.22
N ASN A 109 17.16 16.48 -46.67
CA ASN A 109 17.13 17.95 -46.72
C ASN A 109 16.76 18.60 -45.35
N ILE A 110 17.65 18.41 -44.37
CA ILE A 110 17.41 18.69 -42.95
C ILE A 110 16.94 20.13 -42.72
N ASP A 111 17.52 21.11 -43.42
CA ASP A 111 17.17 22.53 -43.25
C ASP A 111 15.72 22.82 -43.63
N ARG A 112 15.24 22.20 -44.72
CA ARG A 112 13.85 22.33 -45.16
C ARG A 112 12.89 21.57 -44.24
N PHE A 113 13.32 20.40 -43.75
CA PHE A 113 12.57 19.61 -42.77
C PHE A 113 12.37 20.38 -41.44
N GLU A 114 13.42 21.04 -40.95
CA GLU A 114 13.39 21.91 -39.76
C GLU A 114 12.47 23.12 -39.95
N ALA A 115 12.55 23.79 -41.11
CA ALA A 115 11.82 25.03 -41.35
C ALA A 115 10.31 24.84 -41.61
N PHE A 116 9.91 23.76 -42.30
CA PHE A 116 8.56 23.64 -42.85
C PHE A 116 7.76 22.43 -42.33
N VAL A 117 8.43 21.30 -42.09
CA VAL A 117 7.74 20.04 -41.74
C VAL A 117 7.60 19.88 -40.23
N LEU A 118 8.69 20.00 -39.46
CA LEU A 118 8.65 19.84 -38.00
C LEU A 118 7.66 20.78 -37.28
N PRO A 119 7.58 22.09 -37.59
CA PRO A 119 6.67 23.01 -36.90
C PRO A 119 5.19 22.68 -37.11
N SER A 120 4.85 22.02 -38.22
CA SER A 120 3.47 21.65 -38.57
C SER A 120 2.94 20.52 -37.69
N TYR A 121 3.83 19.68 -37.16
CA TYR A 121 3.48 18.50 -36.36
C TYR A 121 3.87 18.62 -34.88
N PHE A 122 4.99 19.29 -34.58
CA PHE A 122 5.58 19.40 -33.25
C PHE A 122 5.78 20.86 -32.84
N LYS A 123 5.82 21.13 -31.52
CA LYS A 123 6.03 22.49 -30.97
C LYS A 123 7.48 22.98 -31.10
N HIS A 124 8.35 22.23 -31.77
CA HIS A 124 9.76 22.55 -31.97
C HIS A 124 10.08 22.39 -33.45
N ASN A 125 11.14 23.06 -33.89
CA ASN A 125 11.59 23.08 -35.28
C ASN A 125 13.03 22.59 -35.43
N ARG A 126 13.63 22.02 -34.38
CA ARG A 126 15.03 21.58 -34.40
C ARG A 126 15.13 20.06 -34.51
N MET A 127 15.93 19.58 -35.45
CA MET A 127 16.22 18.18 -35.67
C MET A 127 16.84 17.52 -34.44
N ALA A 128 17.62 18.25 -33.64
CA ALA A 128 18.20 17.72 -32.40
C ALA A 128 17.12 17.26 -31.39
N PHE A 129 16.05 18.05 -31.21
CA PHE A 129 14.93 17.65 -30.34
C PHE A 129 14.12 16.53 -30.96
N PHE A 130 13.94 16.55 -32.30
CA PHE A 130 13.28 15.46 -33.02
C PHE A 130 14.03 14.14 -32.87
N ILE A 131 15.35 14.13 -33.06
CA ILE A 131 16.22 12.96 -32.88
C ILE A 131 16.17 12.46 -31.45
N LYS A 132 16.19 13.38 -30.47
CA LYS A 132 16.06 13.00 -29.05
C LYS A 132 14.71 12.33 -28.78
N GLN A 133 13.64 12.78 -29.41
CA GLN A 133 12.32 12.14 -29.33
C GLN A 133 12.29 10.80 -30.10
N LEU A 134 12.86 10.71 -31.29
CA LEU A 134 12.97 9.43 -32.01
C LEU A 134 13.71 8.39 -31.16
N ARG A 135 14.87 8.76 -30.61
CA ARG A 135 15.65 7.89 -29.73
C ARG A 135 14.92 7.56 -28.44
N SER A 136 14.17 8.53 -27.87
CA SER A 136 13.31 8.23 -26.73
C SER A 136 12.39 7.10 -27.13
N TYR A 137 11.62 7.22 -28.22
CA TYR A 137 10.65 6.26 -28.77
C TYR A 137 11.25 4.99 -29.42
N GLY A 138 12.50 4.63 -29.10
CA GLY A 138 13.08 3.35 -29.56
C GLY A 138 13.48 3.31 -31.03
N PHE A 139 13.48 4.45 -31.72
CA PHE A 139 14.01 4.55 -33.08
C PHE A 139 15.53 4.64 -33.05
N ARG A 140 16.14 3.94 -33.99
CA ARG A 140 17.58 3.88 -34.22
C ARG A 140 17.87 4.33 -35.64
N GLN A 141 18.99 5.00 -35.82
CA GLN A 141 19.49 5.33 -37.15
C GLN A 141 20.19 4.08 -37.70
N LYS A 142 19.91 3.70 -38.95
CA LYS A 142 20.71 2.66 -39.62
C LYS A 142 22.09 3.27 -39.93
N LEU A 143 23.15 2.61 -39.49
CA LEU A 143 24.51 2.96 -39.90
C LEU A 143 24.76 2.31 -41.27
N GLY A 144 24.99 3.14 -42.28
CA GLY A 144 25.42 2.72 -43.61
C GLY A 144 24.39 3.03 -44.71
N GLY A 145 24.67 4.07 -45.48
CA GLY A 145 23.92 4.40 -46.70
C GLY A 145 24.27 5.76 -47.28
N SER A 146 25.34 5.82 -48.09
CA SER A 146 25.84 6.95 -48.89
C SER A 146 26.76 7.97 -48.18
N PHE A 147 27.75 8.43 -48.95
CA PHE A 147 28.83 9.38 -48.63
C PHE A 147 28.34 10.84 -48.49
N LEU A 148 27.02 11.07 -48.59
CA LEU A 148 26.39 12.37 -48.43
C LEU A 148 25.66 12.42 -47.08
N ASP A 149 26.15 13.26 -46.18
CA ASP A 149 25.66 13.50 -44.81
C ASP A 149 24.20 14.03 -44.72
N THR A 150 23.52 14.14 -45.86
CA THR A 150 22.23 14.80 -46.06
C THR A 150 21.02 13.88 -45.93
N VAL A 151 21.22 12.56 -45.84
CA VAL A 151 20.13 11.56 -45.82
C VAL A 151 20.28 10.65 -44.60
N LYS A 152 19.25 10.60 -43.74
CA LYS A 152 19.26 9.79 -42.50
C LYS A 152 18.12 8.78 -42.49
N GLU A 153 18.44 7.48 -42.51
CA GLU A 153 17.45 6.40 -42.37
C GLU A 153 17.21 6.04 -40.89
N TRP A 154 15.94 5.95 -40.51
CA TRP A 154 15.50 5.61 -39.16
C TRP A 154 14.58 4.40 -39.16
N PHE A 155 14.78 3.49 -38.21
CA PHE A 155 13.95 2.31 -38.01
C PHE A 155 13.61 2.14 -36.53
N HIS A 156 12.47 1.52 -36.22
CA HIS A 156 12.12 1.21 -34.84
C HIS A 156 12.79 -0.10 -34.42
N ALA A 157 13.50 -0.14 -33.30
CA ALA A 157 14.31 -1.30 -32.89
C ALA A 157 13.50 -2.61 -32.74
N ALA A 158 12.21 -2.51 -32.38
CA ALA A 158 11.31 -3.66 -32.26
C ALA A 158 10.50 -3.96 -33.54
N ASN A 159 10.80 -3.29 -34.67
CA ASN A 159 10.04 -3.38 -35.94
C ASN A 159 8.52 -3.18 -35.79
N SER A 160 8.09 -2.42 -34.78
CA SER A 160 6.67 -2.13 -34.53
C SER A 160 6.15 -0.90 -35.27
N PHE A 161 7.03 -0.14 -35.96
CA PHE A 161 6.67 1.02 -36.77
C PHE A 161 6.78 0.66 -38.26
N CYS A 162 5.66 0.23 -38.85
CA CYS A 162 5.60 -0.20 -40.25
C CYS A 162 4.45 0.50 -40.99
N ARG A 163 4.65 0.77 -42.29
CA ARG A 163 3.67 1.45 -43.16
C ARG A 163 2.33 0.71 -43.21
N ASP A 164 2.35 -0.61 -43.35
CA ASP A 164 1.14 -1.39 -43.64
C ASP A 164 0.49 -1.98 -42.39
N ASN A 165 1.17 -1.93 -41.24
CA ASN A 165 0.72 -2.53 -39.98
C ASN A 165 0.72 -1.51 -38.83
N PRO A 166 -0.14 -0.48 -38.87
CA PRO A 166 -0.24 0.52 -37.81
C PRO A 166 -0.69 -0.08 -36.46
N GLU A 167 -1.20 -1.31 -36.45
CA GLU A 167 -1.59 -2.03 -35.24
C GLU A 167 -0.39 -2.55 -34.42
N LEU A 168 0.77 -2.75 -35.06
CA LEU A 168 1.99 -3.14 -34.35
C LEU A 168 2.48 -2.01 -33.43
N LEU A 169 2.21 -0.75 -33.78
CA LEU A 169 2.46 0.40 -32.89
C LEU A 169 1.62 0.32 -31.60
N ALA A 170 0.43 -0.27 -31.67
CA ALA A 170 -0.43 -0.41 -30.50
C ALA A 170 0.06 -1.51 -29.54
N LYS A 171 1.03 -2.35 -29.92
CA LYS A 171 1.69 -3.30 -29.00
C LYS A 171 2.72 -2.65 -28.07
N ASP A 172 2.64 -1.34 -27.89
CA ASP A 172 3.43 -0.58 -26.94
C ASP A 172 3.20 -1.08 -25.50
N LYS A 173 4.25 -1.00 -24.68
CA LYS A 173 4.25 -1.34 -23.25
C LYS A 173 3.12 -0.66 -22.49
N LEU A 174 2.78 0.58 -22.87
CA LEU A 174 1.65 1.32 -22.29
C LEU A 174 0.31 0.64 -22.57
N THR A 175 0.12 0.14 -23.79
CA THR A 175 -1.11 -0.56 -24.17
C THR A 175 -1.21 -1.91 -23.48
N LEU A 176 -0.10 -2.61 -23.30
CA LEU A 176 -0.04 -3.84 -22.53
C LEU A 176 -0.43 -3.60 -21.06
N ALA A 177 0.17 -2.59 -20.41
CA ALA A 177 -0.18 -2.19 -19.05
C ALA A 177 -1.67 -1.80 -18.94
N ASN A 178 -2.21 -1.06 -19.92
CA ASN A 178 -3.63 -0.73 -19.99
C ASN A 178 -4.53 -1.95 -20.18
N GLY A 179 -4.18 -2.84 -21.10
CA GLY A 179 -4.95 -4.02 -21.46
C GLY A 179 -5.00 -5.03 -20.33
N LEU A 180 -3.85 -5.33 -19.72
CA LEU A 180 -3.76 -6.24 -18.57
C LEU A 180 -4.49 -5.67 -17.34
N SER A 181 -4.25 -4.40 -17.00
CA SER A 181 -4.87 -3.79 -15.81
C SER A 181 -6.39 -3.62 -15.92
N ARG A 182 -6.95 -3.61 -17.13
CA ARG A 182 -8.40 -3.52 -17.38
C ARG A 182 -9.01 -4.83 -17.88
N SER A 183 -8.19 -5.87 -18.00
CA SER A 183 -8.62 -7.15 -18.56
C SER A 183 -9.74 -7.76 -17.73
N LEU A 184 -10.84 -8.08 -18.40
CA LEU A 184 -11.95 -8.87 -17.84
C LEU A 184 -11.89 -10.34 -18.27
N VAL A 185 -10.74 -10.80 -18.78
CA VAL A 185 -10.58 -12.20 -19.24
C VAL A 185 -10.91 -13.20 -18.14
N TYR A 186 -10.68 -12.86 -16.86
CA TYR A 186 -11.06 -13.68 -15.71
C TYR A 186 -12.58 -13.95 -15.58
N LYS A 187 -13.43 -13.19 -16.28
CA LYS A 187 -14.89 -13.42 -16.34
C LYS A 187 -15.30 -14.41 -17.44
N ASP A 188 -14.44 -14.65 -18.42
CA ASP A 188 -14.72 -15.49 -19.59
C ASP A 188 -14.11 -16.90 -19.40
N LYS A 189 -14.95 -17.85 -19.00
CA LYS A 189 -14.53 -19.23 -18.70
C LYS A 189 -13.97 -19.96 -19.93
N GLU A 190 -14.46 -19.68 -21.14
CA GLU A 190 -13.96 -20.35 -22.35
C GLU A 190 -12.57 -19.84 -22.71
N LYS A 191 -12.38 -18.52 -22.64
CA LYS A 191 -11.08 -17.91 -22.90
C LYS A 191 -10.02 -18.32 -21.88
N ILE A 192 -10.41 -18.50 -20.61
CA ILE A 192 -9.53 -19.05 -19.58
C ILE A 192 -9.09 -20.47 -19.95
N ARG A 193 -10.01 -21.36 -20.34
CA ARG A 193 -9.66 -22.74 -20.74
C ARG A 193 -8.70 -22.77 -21.93
N LEU A 194 -8.87 -21.88 -22.90
CA LEU A 194 -7.96 -21.75 -24.04
C LEU A 194 -6.57 -21.28 -23.62
N LEU A 195 -6.50 -20.27 -22.74
CA LEU A 195 -5.25 -19.75 -22.20
C LEU A 195 -4.53 -20.78 -21.32
N GLU A 196 -5.26 -21.54 -20.49
CA GLU A 196 -4.70 -22.63 -19.68
C GLU A 196 -4.09 -23.72 -20.56
N LYS A 197 -4.72 -24.06 -21.70
CA LYS A 197 -4.13 -24.97 -22.71
C LYS A 197 -2.83 -24.44 -23.31
N GLN A 198 -2.64 -23.12 -23.33
CA GLN A 198 -1.42 -22.45 -23.77
C GLN A 198 -0.41 -22.22 -22.62
N GLY A 199 -0.68 -22.75 -21.43
CA GLY A 199 0.17 -22.57 -20.24
C GLY A 199 0.03 -21.20 -19.57
N VAL A 200 -0.96 -20.40 -19.96
CA VAL A 200 -1.22 -19.08 -19.38
C VAL A 200 -2.25 -19.19 -18.27
N TYR A 201 -1.79 -19.04 -17.03
CA TYR A 201 -2.67 -19.02 -15.86
C TYR A 201 -3.37 -17.67 -15.70
N VAL A 202 -4.70 -17.68 -15.69
CA VAL A 202 -5.52 -16.48 -15.46
C VAL A 202 -6.03 -16.51 -14.02
N PHE A 203 -5.66 -15.50 -13.24
CA PHE A 203 -6.13 -15.34 -11.88
C PHE A 203 -7.66 -15.04 -11.86
N PRO A 204 -8.44 -15.60 -10.91
CA PRO A 204 -9.91 -15.47 -10.87
C PRO A 204 -10.40 -14.11 -10.34
N ASP A 205 -9.65 -13.04 -10.61
CA ASP A 205 -9.98 -11.66 -10.28
C ASP A 205 -9.20 -10.73 -11.22
N ARG A 206 -9.50 -9.43 -11.17
CA ARG A 206 -8.73 -8.40 -11.85
C ARG A 206 -7.26 -8.50 -11.48
N GLN A 207 -6.41 -8.61 -12.49
CA GLN A 207 -4.96 -8.74 -12.30
C GLN A 207 -4.36 -7.43 -11.78
N VAL A 208 -3.37 -7.56 -10.90
CA VAL A 208 -2.50 -6.47 -10.46
C VAL A 208 -1.23 -6.54 -11.29
N VAL A 209 -0.92 -5.47 -12.02
CA VAL A 209 0.16 -5.46 -13.01
C VAL A 209 1.36 -4.70 -12.45
N ALA A 210 2.47 -5.41 -12.29
CA ALA A 210 3.77 -4.81 -12.08
C ALA A 210 4.49 -4.67 -13.43
N MET A 211 5.12 -3.54 -13.68
CA MET A 211 5.85 -3.28 -14.92
C MET A 211 7.25 -2.76 -14.63
N THR A 212 8.24 -3.18 -15.40
CA THR A 212 9.63 -2.73 -15.31
C THR A 212 10.03 -1.90 -16.54
N GLY A 213 10.86 -0.89 -16.34
CA GLY A 213 11.36 -0.05 -17.42
C GLY A 213 12.57 0.79 -17.05
N ASP A 214 13.31 1.21 -18.06
CA ASP A 214 14.55 1.98 -17.94
C ASP A 214 14.52 3.20 -18.88
N GLY A 215 13.82 3.09 -20.00
CA GLY A 215 13.68 4.15 -21.00
C GLY A 215 12.63 5.20 -20.65
N THR A 216 12.80 6.39 -21.22
CA THR A 216 11.82 7.47 -21.15
C THR A 216 10.46 7.10 -21.76
N ASN A 217 10.41 6.11 -22.65
CA ASN A 217 9.15 5.54 -23.17
C ASN A 217 8.38 4.76 -22.15
N ASP A 218 9.09 4.10 -21.24
CA ASP A 218 8.47 3.23 -20.27
C ASP A 218 7.74 4.07 -19.21
N ALA A 219 8.11 5.34 -19.05
CA ALA A 219 7.54 6.25 -18.05
C ALA A 219 6.00 6.27 -18.03
N MET A 220 5.34 6.34 -19.19
CA MET A 220 3.88 6.34 -19.25
C MET A 220 3.29 4.98 -18.85
N ALA A 221 3.97 3.90 -19.20
CA ALA A 221 3.53 2.54 -18.93
C ALA A 221 3.77 2.16 -17.46
N LEU A 222 4.91 2.57 -16.89
CA LEU A 222 5.26 2.47 -15.47
C LEU A 222 4.21 3.18 -14.62
N LYS A 223 3.90 4.44 -14.95
CA LYS A 223 2.88 5.23 -14.27
C LYS A 223 1.47 4.65 -14.40
N ARG A 224 1.23 3.84 -15.44
CA ARG A 224 -0.09 3.26 -15.71
C ARG A 224 -0.28 1.88 -15.09
N ALA A 225 0.80 1.16 -14.82
CA ALA A 225 0.80 -0.10 -14.09
C ALA A 225 0.25 0.11 -12.67
N ASP A 226 -0.14 -0.97 -11.99
CA ASP A 226 -0.49 -0.87 -10.57
C ASP A 226 0.77 -0.67 -9.71
N VAL A 227 1.93 -1.16 -10.17
CA VAL A 227 3.25 -0.90 -9.58
C VAL A 227 4.31 -0.76 -10.69
N GLY A 228 4.97 0.39 -10.78
CA GLY A 228 6.09 0.63 -11.69
C GLY A 228 7.46 0.40 -11.03
N PHE A 229 8.35 -0.34 -11.69
CA PHE A 229 9.74 -0.56 -11.31
C PHE A 229 10.69 0.13 -12.29
N ALA A 230 11.57 0.99 -11.80
CA ALA A 230 12.64 1.59 -12.60
C ALA A 230 14.01 1.01 -12.24
N MET A 231 14.88 0.89 -13.24
CA MET A 231 16.30 0.57 -13.05
C MET A 231 17.06 1.80 -12.54
N ASN A 232 17.94 1.64 -11.56
CA ASN A 232 18.74 2.75 -11.03
C ASN A 232 19.99 3.02 -11.88
N ILE A 233 20.73 1.99 -12.30
CA ILE A 233 22.01 2.17 -12.99
C ILE A 233 21.75 2.50 -14.47
N SER A 234 20.91 1.69 -15.10
CA SER A 234 20.62 1.76 -16.54
C SER A 234 19.45 2.70 -16.87
N GLY A 235 18.62 3.04 -15.88
CA GLY A 235 17.39 3.80 -16.09
C GLY A 235 17.57 5.31 -16.20
N THR A 236 16.81 5.90 -17.12
CA THR A 236 16.70 7.34 -17.32
C THR A 236 15.99 8.02 -16.15
N GLN A 237 16.33 9.28 -15.85
CA GLN A 237 15.68 10.03 -14.76
C GLN A 237 14.15 10.08 -14.92
N ILE A 238 13.66 10.22 -16.15
CA ILE A 238 12.21 10.24 -16.43
C ILE A 238 11.56 8.90 -16.09
N ALA A 239 12.23 7.77 -16.30
CA ALA A 239 11.71 6.46 -15.90
C ALA A 239 11.68 6.31 -14.37
N LYS A 240 12.72 6.78 -13.67
CA LYS A 240 12.79 6.79 -12.20
C LYS A 240 11.70 7.66 -11.58
N ASP A 241 11.49 8.86 -12.11
CA ASP A 241 10.46 9.80 -11.65
C ASP A 241 9.03 9.28 -11.91
N ALA A 242 8.87 8.34 -12.85
CA ALA A 242 7.58 7.75 -13.21
C ALA A 242 7.28 6.42 -12.51
N ALA A 243 8.27 5.78 -11.88
CA ALA A 243 8.12 4.51 -11.18
C ALA A 243 7.76 4.70 -9.70
N ASP A 244 7.16 3.67 -9.10
CA ASP A 244 6.85 3.63 -7.67
C ASP A 244 8.03 3.10 -6.85
N ILE A 245 8.81 2.17 -7.44
CA ILE A 245 9.95 1.52 -6.80
C ILE A 245 11.17 1.59 -7.73
N ILE A 246 12.32 1.98 -7.19
CA ILE A 246 13.59 2.00 -7.93
C ILE A 246 14.46 0.82 -7.47
N LEU A 247 14.88 -0.01 -8.41
CA LEU A 247 15.82 -1.12 -8.17
C LEU A 247 17.24 -0.58 -8.15
N LEU A 248 17.85 -0.48 -6.97
CA LEU A 248 19.17 0.12 -6.81
C LEU A 248 20.30 -0.68 -7.48
N ASP A 249 20.09 -1.98 -7.66
CA ASP A 249 21.05 -2.96 -8.18
C ASP A 249 20.74 -3.45 -9.60
N ASP A 250 19.70 -2.91 -10.24
CA ASP A 250 19.20 -3.32 -11.57
C ASP A 250 18.89 -4.83 -11.69
N ASN A 251 18.61 -5.51 -10.57
CA ASN A 251 18.40 -6.95 -10.55
C ASN A 251 16.91 -7.30 -10.41
N PHE A 252 16.40 -8.15 -11.31
CA PHE A 252 15.02 -8.67 -11.22
C PHE A 252 14.78 -9.49 -9.95
N ALA A 253 15.81 -10.07 -9.32
CA ALA A 253 15.68 -10.75 -8.04
C ALA A 253 15.15 -9.80 -6.93
N SER A 254 15.50 -8.52 -6.99
CA SER A 254 15.02 -7.51 -6.04
C SER A 254 13.51 -7.27 -6.14
N ILE A 255 12.89 -7.54 -7.30
CA ILE A 255 11.42 -7.52 -7.45
C ILE A 255 10.79 -8.66 -6.65
N VAL A 256 11.36 -9.86 -6.70
CA VAL A 256 10.85 -11.02 -5.93
C VAL A 256 10.93 -10.73 -4.44
N THR A 257 12.02 -10.12 -3.98
CA THR A 257 12.19 -9.66 -2.60
C THR A 257 11.14 -8.61 -2.23
N ALA A 258 10.90 -7.62 -3.10
CA ALA A 258 9.86 -6.61 -2.89
C ALA A 258 8.46 -7.24 -2.76
N VAL A 259 8.12 -8.22 -3.61
CA VAL A 259 6.85 -8.96 -3.53
C VAL A 259 6.76 -9.74 -2.23
N LYS A 260 7.83 -10.41 -1.80
CA LYS A 260 7.89 -11.14 -0.53
C LYS A 260 7.61 -10.21 0.66
N TRP A 261 8.24 -9.03 0.68
CA TRP A 261 8.00 -8.01 1.70
C TRP A 261 6.58 -7.44 1.64
N GLY A 262 6.05 -7.12 0.46
CA GLY A 262 4.68 -6.62 0.31
C GLY A 262 3.63 -7.61 0.82
N ARG A 263 3.82 -8.91 0.57
CA ARG A 263 2.95 -9.95 1.13
C ARG A 263 3.05 -10.05 2.66
N ASN A 264 4.24 -9.81 3.22
CA ASN A 264 4.45 -9.83 4.67
C ASN A 264 3.83 -8.61 5.35
N VAL A 265 3.95 -7.42 4.75
CA VAL A 265 3.27 -6.20 5.25
C VAL A 265 1.76 -6.42 5.30
N TYR A 266 1.19 -7.04 4.25
CA TYR A 266 -0.24 -7.40 4.25
C TYR A 266 -0.60 -8.32 5.43
N ASP A 267 0.18 -9.38 5.67
CA ASP A 267 -0.06 -10.30 6.79
C ASP A 267 0.06 -9.58 8.14
N SER A 268 1.08 -8.72 8.31
CA SER A 268 1.26 -7.91 9.51
C SER A 268 0.07 -6.99 9.79
N ILE A 269 -0.48 -6.34 8.77
CA ILE A 269 -1.71 -5.52 8.91
C ILE A 269 -2.88 -6.39 9.35
N SER A 270 -3.07 -7.57 8.74
CA SER A 270 -4.15 -8.48 9.13
C SER A 270 -4.00 -8.99 10.57
N LYS A 271 -2.78 -9.29 11.04
CA LYS A 271 -2.49 -9.70 12.42
C LYS A 271 -2.84 -8.60 13.41
N PHE A 272 -2.39 -7.37 13.12
CA PHE A 272 -2.71 -6.20 13.92
C PHE A 272 -4.22 -5.94 13.98
N LEU A 273 -4.93 -6.06 12.86
CA LEU A 273 -6.39 -5.92 12.85
C LEU A 273 -7.10 -7.01 13.66
N GLN A 274 -6.61 -8.26 13.63
CA GLN A 274 -7.17 -9.35 14.42
C GLN A 274 -7.08 -9.02 15.91
N PHE A 275 -5.90 -8.57 16.33
CA PHE A 275 -5.66 -8.14 17.71
C PHE A 275 -6.53 -6.93 18.09
N GLN A 276 -6.43 -5.83 17.35
CA GLN A 276 -7.09 -4.57 17.67
C GLN A 276 -8.62 -4.70 17.75
N LEU A 277 -9.23 -5.42 16.80
CA LEU A 277 -10.68 -5.61 16.79
C LEU A 277 -11.14 -6.43 18.00
N THR A 278 -10.39 -7.47 18.37
CA THR A 278 -10.71 -8.29 19.55
C THR A 278 -10.74 -7.42 20.78
N VAL A 279 -9.71 -6.61 21.01
CA VAL A 279 -9.63 -5.83 22.24
C VAL A 279 -10.67 -4.71 22.29
N ASN A 280 -10.88 -3.99 21.17
CA ASN A 280 -11.88 -2.92 21.10
C ASN A 280 -13.30 -3.45 21.39
N VAL A 281 -13.65 -4.63 20.88
CA VAL A 281 -14.96 -5.24 21.14
C VAL A 281 -15.08 -5.61 22.62
N VAL A 282 -14.07 -6.26 23.20
CA VAL A 282 -14.09 -6.64 24.63
C VAL A 282 -14.21 -5.41 25.53
N ALA A 283 -13.38 -4.38 25.32
CA ALA A 283 -13.39 -3.16 26.11
C ALA A 283 -14.75 -2.45 26.06
N CYS A 284 -15.33 -2.35 24.86
CA CYS A 284 -16.64 -1.75 24.66
C CYS A 284 -17.74 -2.57 25.36
N SER A 285 -17.77 -3.89 25.15
CA SER A 285 -18.79 -4.76 25.74
C SER A 285 -18.77 -4.76 27.26
N VAL A 286 -17.60 -4.89 27.89
CA VAL A 286 -17.48 -4.89 29.36
C VAL A 286 -17.86 -3.53 29.94
N THR A 287 -17.45 -2.43 29.31
CA THR A 287 -17.82 -1.08 29.76
C THR A 287 -19.32 -0.86 29.67
N VAL A 288 -19.95 -1.27 28.56
CA VAL A 288 -21.41 -1.18 28.39
C VAL A 288 -22.12 -1.95 29.48
N VAL A 289 -21.73 -3.21 29.74
CA VAL A 289 -22.35 -4.02 30.80
C VAL A 289 -22.18 -3.37 32.17
N GLY A 290 -20.99 -2.88 32.52
CA GLY A 290 -20.78 -2.22 33.82
C GLY A 290 -21.63 -0.97 34.03
N VAL A 291 -21.76 -0.13 33.00
CA VAL A 291 -22.60 1.08 33.04
C VAL A 291 -24.08 0.70 33.21
N PHE A 292 -24.57 -0.31 32.51
CA PHE A 292 -25.96 -0.75 32.66
C PHE A 292 -26.24 -1.44 34.00
N SER A 293 -25.28 -2.17 34.55
CA SER A 293 -25.48 -2.91 35.81
C SER A 293 -25.37 -2.03 37.05
N HIS A 294 -24.34 -1.18 37.15
CA HIS A 294 -24.04 -0.41 38.37
C HIS A 294 -23.78 1.08 38.11
N GLN A 295 -24.17 1.61 36.94
CA GLN A 295 -24.02 3.03 36.57
C GLN A 295 -22.58 3.57 36.64
N GLN A 296 -21.58 2.69 36.61
CA GLN A 296 -20.17 3.05 36.62
C GLN A 296 -19.38 2.27 35.56
N PRO A 297 -18.42 2.91 34.87
CA PRO A 297 -17.57 2.22 33.92
C PRO A 297 -16.62 1.26 34.65
N VAL A 298 -16.47 0.05 34.13
CA VAL A 298 -15.55 -0.97 34.68
C VAL A 298 -14.09 -0.55 34.55
N ILE A 299 -13.76 0.13 33.44
CA ILE A 299 -12.41 0.62 33.14
C ILE A 299 -12.47 2.15 33.08
N VAL A 300 -11.62 2.81 33.87
CA VAL A 300 -11.60 4.28 33.96
C VAL A 300 -10.91 4.89 32.72
N ALA A 301 -11.24 6.13 32.36
CA ALA A 301 -10.70 6.81 31.18
C ALA A 301 -9.15 6.79 31.09
N VAL A 302 -8.43 6.96 32.21
CA VAL A 302 -6.96 6.90 32.24
C VAL A 302 -6.44 5.50 31.94
N GLN A 303 -7.11 4.47 32.45
CA GLN A 303 -6.78 3.06 32.16
C GLN A 303 -7.07 2.73 30.70
N MET A 304 -8.17 3.24 30.13
CA MET A 304 -8.47 3.10 28.69
C MET A 304 -7.42 3.78 27.81
N LEU A 305 -6.92 4.96 28.22
CA LEU A 305 -5.82 5.62 27.50
C LEU A 305 -4.55 4.77 27.49
N TRP A 306 -4.23 4.14 28.63
CA TRP A 306 -3.09 3.24 28.75
C TRP A 306 -3.23 2.00 27.86
N ILE A 307 -4.40 1.37 27.91
CA ILE A 307 -4.78 0.23 27.07
C ILE A 307 -4.60 0.58 25.59
N ASN A 308 -5.14 1.72 25.13
CA ASN A 308 -4.95 2.18 23.75
C ASN A 308 -3.48 2.46 23.40
N LEU A 309 -2.70 3.03 24.33
CA LEU A 309 -1.28 3.31 24.07
C LEU A 309 -0.47 2.02 23.83
N ILE A 310 -0.64 1.01 24.69
CA ILE A 310 0.07 -0.26 24.51
C ILE A 310 -0.42 -0.97 23.24
N MET A 311 -1.73 -1.08 23.06
CA MET A 311 -2.29 -1.91 21.99
C MET A 311 -2.13 -1.27 20.62
N ASP A 312 -2.37 0.03 20.50
CA ASP A 312 -2.36 0.67 19.19
C ASP A 312 -0.92 0.92 18.75
N SER A 313 -0.06 1.38 19.65
CA SER A 313 1.30 1.82 19.30
C SER A 313 2.35 0.71 19.48
N LEU A 314 2.38 0.05 20.65
CA LEU A 314 3.40 -0.95 20.93
C LEU A 314 3.09 -2.29 20.23
N ALA A 315 1.84 -2.75 20.24
CA ALA A 315 1.48 -4.00 19.57
C ALA A 315 1.52 -3.87 18.03
N SER A 316 1.15 -2.71 17.46
CA SER A 316 1.34 -2.49 16.02
C SER A 316 2.81 -2.56 15.64
N LEU A 317 3.72 -1.96 16.43
CA LEU A 317 5.16 -2.05 16.20
C LEU A 317 5.66 -3.50 16.32
N ALA A 318 5.18 -4.25 17.33
CA ALA A 318 5.58 -5.64 17.57
C ALA A 318 5.13 -6.57 16.44
N LEU A 319 3.88 -6.46 15.97
CA LEU A 319 3.29 -7.29 14.93
C LEU A 319 3.69 -6.86 13.50
N ALA A 320 4.00 -5.58 13.28
CA ALA A 320 4.43 -5.06 11.98
C ALA A 320 5.90 -5.40 11.64
N THR A 321 6.72 -5.70 12.63
CA THR A 321 8.17 -5.91 12.46
C THR A 321 8.56 -7.38 12.31
N GLU A 322 7.60 -8.29 12.15
CA GLU A 322 7.90 -9.69 11.87
C GLU A 322 8.56 -9.87 10.50
N PRO A 323 9.69 -10.60 10.41
CA PRO A 323 10.36 -10.82 9.13
C PRO A 323 9.57 -11.77 8.22
N PRO A 324 9.67 -11.59 6.89
CA PRO A 324 8.94 -12.42 5.95
C PRO A 324 9.44 -13.87 5.92
N THR A 325 8.52 -14.83 6.00
CA THR A 325 8.85 -16.26 5.88
C THR A 325 8.77 -16.75 4.44
N GLU A 326 9.51 -17.81 4.10
CA GLU A 326 9.45 -18.43 2.76
C GLU A 326 8.08 -19.03 2.43
N ALA A 327 7.29 -19.37 3.45
CA ALA A 327 5.94 -19.88 3.27
C ALA A 327 5.02 -18.87 2.55
N VAL A 328 5.27 -17.57 2.73
CA VAL A 328 4.51 -16.47 2.12
C VAL A 328 4.58 -16.50 0.59
N MET A 329 5.65 -17.06 0.01
CA MET A 329 5.80 -17.18 -1.44
C MET A 329 5.09 -18.40 -2.02
N ARG A 330 4.82 -19.43 -1.19
CA ARG A 330 4.18 -20.69 -1.63
C ARG A 330 2.66 -20.58 -1.80
N ARG A 331 2.03 -19.59 -1.17
CA ARG A 331 0.59 -19.34 -1.31
C ARG A 331 0.27 -18.52 -2.57
N LYS A 332 -0.95 -18.72 -3.09
CA LYS A 332 -1.48 -17.92 -4.21
C LYS A 332 -1.59 -16.44 -3.81
N PRO A 333 -1.47 -15.49 -4.76
CA PRO A 333 -1.73 -14.07 -4.51
C PRO A 333 -3.12 -13.85 -3.90
N VAL A 334 -3.26 -12.78 -3.11
CA VAL A 334 -4.55 -12.38 -2.55
C VAL A 334 -5.35 -11.61 -3.61
N ASN A 335 -6.65 -11.89 -3.72
CA ASN A 335 -7.53 -11.20 -4.65
C ASN A 335 -7.67 -9.72 -4.27
N ARG A 336 -7.78 -8.83 -5.27
CA ARG A 336 -7.99 -7.39 -5.04
C ARG A 336 -9.32 -7.12 -4.34
N SER A 337 -10.35 -7.91 -4.66
CA SER A 337 -11.67 -7.81 -4.04
C SER A 337 -11.86 -8.69 -2.80
N ALA A 338 -10.80 -9.35 -2.30
CA ALA A 338 -10.92 -10.11 -1.05
C ALA A 338 -11.10 -9.19 0.15
N SER A 339 -11.98 -9.56 1.06
CA SER A 339 -12.08 -8.93 2.38
C SER A 339 -10.75 -9.09 3.13
N LEU A 340 -10.29 -8.02 3.76
CA LEU A 340 -9.09 -8.02 4.61
C LEU A 340 -9.29 -8.90 5.86
N ILE A 341 -10.51 -8.92 6.39
CA ILE A 341 -10.91 -9.82 7.48
C ILE A 341 -11.41 -11.11 6.84
N THR A 342 -10.63 -12.18 7.01
CA THR A 342 -11.01 -13.52 6.55
C THR A 342 -12.02 -14.15 7.49
N ARG A 343 -12.78 -15.17 7.01
CA ARG A 343 -13.72 -15.91 7.87
C ARG A 343 -13.03 -16.58 9.06
N GLN A 344 -11.81 -17.10 8.83
CA GLN A 344 -10.99 -17.71 9.88
C GLN A 344 -10.57 -16.66 10.93
N MET A 345 -10.10 -15.49 10.49
CA MET A 345 -9.78 -14.37 11.37
C MET A 345 -11.00 -13.91 12.16
N LEU A 346 -12.18 -13.83 11.54
CA LEU A 346 -13.43 -13.49 12.24
C LEU A 346 -13.77 -14.50 13.35
N CYS A 347 -13.59 -15.81 13.10
CA CYS A 347 -13.78 -16.82 14.14
C CYS A 347 -12.76 -16.71 15.27
N ASN A 348 -11.50 -16.37 14.96
CA ASN A 348 -10.49 -16.10 15.98
C ASN A 348 -10.90 -14.90 16.84
N ILE A 349 -11.30 -13.79 16.22
CA ILE A 349 -11.76 -12.57 16.91
C ILE A 349 -12.95 -12.90 17.81
N LEU A 350 -14.02 -13.47 17.25
CA LEU A 350 -15.23 -13.79 18.02
C LEU A 350 -14.95 -14.79 19.14
N GLY A 351 -14.12 -15.81 18.87
CA GLY A 351 -13.76 -16.83 19.86
C GLY A 351 -13.03 -16.22 21.06
N GLN A 352 -12.03 -15.37 20.82
CA GLN A 352 -11.29 -14.68 21.88
C GLN A 352 -12.15 -13.65 22.60
N THR A 353 -12.95 -12.87 21.87
CA THR A 353 -13.87 -11.90 22.44
C THR A 353 -14.87 -12.56 23.39
N VAL A 354 -15.46 -13.70 23.01
CA VAL A 354 -16.39 -14.43 23.88
C VAL A 354 -15.70 -14.85 25.17
N TYR A 355 -14.51 -15.46 25.08
CA TYR A 355 -13.76 -15.86 26.26
C TYR A 355 -13.43 -14.68 27.18
N GLN A 356 -12.84 -13.61 26.64
CA GLN A 356 -12.43 -12.46 27.44
C GLN A 356 -13.61 -11.73 28.08
N ILE A 357 -14.73 -11.56 27.36
CA ILE A 357 -15.96 -11.00 27.94
C ILE A 357 -16.47 -11.89 29.07
N THR A 358 -16.57 -13.21 28.84
CA THR A 358 -17.04 -14.13 29.88
C THR A 358 -16.12 -14.12 31.10
N ALA A 359 -14.80 -14.14 30.92
CA ALA A 359 -13.83 -14.09 32.01
C ALA A 359 -13.94 -12.77 32.79
N LEU A 360 -13.95 -11.61 32.12
CA LEU A 360 -14.03 -10.30 32.77
C LEU A 360 -15.36 -10.07 33.47
N LEU A 361 -16.48 -10.48 32.87
CA LEU A 361 -17.79 -10.38 33.50
C LEU A 361 -17.92 -11.34 34.69
N SER A 362 -17.31 -12.53 34.62
CA SER A 362 -17.26 -13.45 35.75
C SER A 362 -16.50 -12.84 36.93
N ILE A 363 -15.35 -12.21 36.68
CA ILE A 363 -14.60 -11.48 37.70
C ILE A 363 -15.43 -10.29 38.21
N TYR A 364 -16.09 -9.54 37.32
CA TYR A 364 -16.87 -8.36 37.70
C TYR A 364 -18.07 -8.67 38.61
N PHE A 365 -18.81 -9.74 38.34
CA PHE A 365 -19.99 -10.09 39.15
C PHE A 365 -19.67 -11.00 40.34
N TYR A 366 -18.79 -11.99 40.16
CA TYR A 366 -18.53 -13.03 41.17
C TYR A 366 -17.17 -12.88 41.86
N GLY A 367 -16.28 -12.01 41.36
CA GLY A 367 -14.96 -11.77 41.94
C GLY A 367 -14.97 -11.38 43.42
N PRO A 368 -15.86 -10.49 43.89
CA PRO A 368 -15.94 -10.12 45.31
C PRO A 368 -16.20 -11.32 46.23
N GLN A 369 -17.09 -12.22 45.81
CA GLN A 369 -17.45 -13.42 46.57
C GLN A 369 -16.36 -14.49 46.52
N TRP A 370 -15.71 -14.68 45.36
CA TRP A 370 -14.72 -15.74 45.16
C TRP A 370 -13.37 -15.42 45.78
N LEU A 371 -13.02 -14.14 45.84
CA LEU A 371 -11.72 -13.67 46.32
C LEU A 371 -11.78 -13.09 47.72
N ASP A 372 -12.96 -13.08 48.34
CA ASP A 372 -13.21 -12.47 49.66
C ASP A 372 -12.69 -11.02 49.72
N ILE A 373 -13.03 -10.23 48.70
CA ILE A 373 -12.62 -8.83 48.55
C ILE A 373 -13.84 -7.91 48.51
N PRO A 374 -13.75 -6.68 49.01
CA PRO A 374 -14.86 -5.73 48.95
C PRO A 374 -15.23 -5.45 47.49
N ALA A 375 -16.54 -5.47 47.22
CA ALA A 375 -17.06 -5.18 45.90
C ALA A 375 -16.74 -3.73 45.51
N GLY A 376 -15.99 -3.54 44.42
CA GLY A 376 -15.60 -2.21 43.97
C GLY A 376 -16.77 -1.26 43.63
N HIS A 377 -17.97 -1.79 43.36
CA HIS A 377 -19.19 -1.03 43.09
C HIS A 377 -19.99 -0.68 44.36
N GLU A 378 -19.70 -1.30 45.50
CA GLU A 378 -20.34 -1.04 46.79
C GLU A 378 -19.53 0.01 47.55
N HIS A 379 -19.72 1.29 47.21
CA HIS A 379 -19.23 2.39 48.04
C HIS A 379 -20.41 3.30 48.43
N GLU A 380 -20.62 3.44 49.73
CA GLU A 380 -21.77 4.12 50.38
C GLU A 380 -21.76 5.65 50.25
N ASP A 381 -20.70 6.26 49.71
CA ASP A 381 -20.64 7.71 49.54
C ASP A 381 -21.28 8.10 48.21
N GLY A 382 -22.43 8.80 48.23
CA GLY A 382 -23.16 9.33 47.07
C GLY A 382 -22.43 10.35 46.17
N GLY A 383 -21.11 10.25 46.03
CA GLY A 383 -20.28 11.06 45.15
C GLY A 383 -19.92 10.33 43.85
N HIS A 384 -19.91 11.06 42.73
CA HIS A 384 -19.55 10.57 41.39
C HIS A 384 -18.04 10.23 41.22
N ASN A 385 -17.26 10.12 42.30
CA ASN A 385 -15.81 9.89 42.22
C ASN A 385 -15.48 8.40 42.36
N ILE A 386 -15.03 7.78 41.26
CA ILE A 386 -14.55 6.39 41.24
C ILE A 386 -13.27 6.29 42.09
N LYS A 387 -13.37 5.62 43.25
CA LYS A 387 -12.23 5.33 44.15
C LYS A 387 -11.45 4.11 43.66
N ALA A 388 -10.16 4.05 43.98
CA ALA A 388 -9.30 2.91 43.66
C ALA A 388 -9.70 1.69 44.50
N SER A 389 -10.12 0.60 43.83
CA SER A 389 -10.52 -0.66 44.46
C SER A 389 -9.66 -1.81 43.95
N VAL A 390 -9.36 -2.76 44.84
CA VAL A 390 -8.68 -4.01 44.50
C VAL A 390 -9.47 -4.79 43.46
N HIS A 391 -10.81 -4.82 43.58
CA HIS A 391 -11.68 -5.53 42.64
C HIS A 391 -11.54 -5.01 41.20
N TYR A 392 -11.66 -3.70 40.98
CA TYR A 392 -11.46 -3.10 39.65
C TYR A 392 -10.02 -3.21 39.16
N THR A 393 -9.05 -3.22 40.07
CA THR A 393 -7.64 -3.44 39.70
C THR A 393 -7.42 -4.85 39.15
N ILE A 394 -8.04 -5.88 39.75
CA ILE A 394 -7.98 -7.25 39.23
C ILE A 394 -8.60 -7.34 37.85
N ILE A 395 -9.74 -6.67 37.60
CA ILE A 395 -10.37 -6.65 36.27
C ILE A 395 -9.46 -5.97 35.25
N PHE A 396 -8.93 -4.79 35.57
CA PHE A 396 -8.02 -4.05 34.71
C PHE A 396 -6.75 -4.86 34.39
N THR A 397 -6.08 -5.43 35.41
CA THR A 397 -4.87 -6.22 35.23
C THR A 397 -5.15 -7.53 34.50
N SER A 398 -6.26 -8.22 34.79
CA SER A 398 -6.67 -9.42 34.05
C SER A 398 -6.94 -9.10 32.58
N PHE A 399 -7.57 -7.96 32.29
CA PHE A 399 -7.80 -7.53 30.91
C PHE A 399 -6.48 -7.30 30.19
N VAL A 400 -5.56 -6.52 30.77
CA VAL A 400 -4.24 -6.28 30.15
C VAL A 400 -3.49 -7.61 29.98
N MET A 401 -3.50 -8.51 30.95
CA MET A 401 -2.86 -9.82 30.81
C MET A 401 -3.49 -10.65 29.68
N MET A 402 -4.82 -10.72 29.58
CA MET A 402 -5.48 -11.39 28.47
C MET A 402 -5.12 -10.79 27.11
N THR A 403 -5.01 -9.46 27.01
CA THR A 403 -4.60 -8.79 25.77
C THR A 403 -3.15 -9.10 25.41
N LEU A 404 -2.21 -9.07 26.37
CA LEU A 404 -0.81 -9.42 26.11
C LEU A 404 -0.66 -10.86 25.62
N PHE A 405 -1.36 -11.81 26.23
CA PHE A 405 -1.30 -13.21 25.81
C PHE A 405 -2.00 -13.44 24.46
N ASP A 406 -3.08 -12.71 24.18
CA ASP A 406 -3.76 -12.75 22.89
C ASP A 406 -2.96 -12.11 21.76
N GLU A 407 -2.08 -11.15 22.04
CA GLU A 407 -1.14 -10.61 21.05
C GLU A 407 -0.26 -11.73 20.45
N VAL A 408 0.12 -12.71 21.26
CA VAL A 408 0.85 -13.90 20.81
C VAL A 408 -0.02 -14.75 19.87
N ASN A 409 -1.31 -14.94 20.20
CA ASN A 409 -2.28 -15.64 19.35
C ASN A 409 -2.51 -14.93 18.01
N ALA A 410 -2.58 -13.60 18.03
CA ALA A 410 -2.83 -12.78 16.84
C ALA A 410 -1.73 -12.89 15.78
N ARG A 411 -0.54 -13.41 16.13
CA ARG A 411 0.53 -13.73 15.17
C ARG A 411 0.13 -14.80 14.15
N MET A 412 -0.85 -15.65 14.49
CA MET A 412 -1.30 -16.76 13.63
C MET A 412 -2.67 -16.44 12.98
N LEU A 413 -2.67 -16.26 11.66
CA LEU A 413 -3.87 -15.91 10.89
C LEU A 413 -4.66 -17.13 10.36
N GLN A 414 -3.97 -18.23 10.07
CA GLN A 414 -4.53 -19.33 9.25
C GLN A 414 -4.94 -20.58 10.06
N GLY A 415 -5.17 -20.43 11.37
CA GLY A 415 -5.53 -21.55 12.24
C GLY A 415 -4.36 -22.48 12.55
N GLU A 416 -3.13 -21.95 12.53
CA GLU A 416 -1.95 -22.70 12.94
C GLU A 416 -2.00 -22.99 14.44
N LEU A 417 -1.76 -24.25 14.83
CA LEU A 417 -1.84 -24.68 16.24
C LEU A 417 -0.62 -24.24 17.06
N ASN A 418 0.53 -24.01 16.41
CA ASN A 418 1.79 -23.71 17.09
C ASN A 418 2.05 -22.20 17.16
N VAL A 419 1.40 -21.52 18.09
CA VAL A 419 1.47 -20.06 18.26
C VAL A 419 2.90 -19.56 18.60
N PHE A 420 3.69 -20.37 19.31
CA PHE A 420 5.06 -20.02 19.70
C PHE A 420 6.09 -20.14 18.57
N LYS A 421 5.72 -20.71 17.42
CA LYS A 421 6.67 -20.95 16.33
C LYS A 421 7.27 -19.63 15.85
N GLY A 422 8.60 -19.55 15.86
CA GLY A 422 9.33 -18.37 15.39
C GLY A 422 9.20 -17.11 16.26
N MET A 423 8.57 -17.20 17.44
CA MET A 423 8.40 -16.05 18.35
C MET A 423 9.75 -15.45 18.78
N MET A 424 10.65 -16.31 19.29
CA MET A 424 11.98 -15.90 19.77
C MET A 424 12.90 -15.39 18.66
N ASN A 425 12.55 -15.59 17.38
CA ASN A 425 13.32 -15.04 16.28
C ASN A 425 13.07 -13.53 16.11
N ASN A 426 11.90 -13.02 16.54
CA ASN A 426 11.62 -11.60 16.57
C ASN A 426 11.95 -11.03 17.95
N ARG A 427 13.20 -10.57 18.12
CA ARG A 427 13.67 -9.97 19.38
C ARG A 427 12.85 -8.74 19.78
N LEU A 428 12.41 -7.93 18.82
CA LEU A 428 11.64 -6.72 19.09
C LEU A 428 10.28 -7.06 19.69
N PHE A 429 9.60 -8.08 19.16
CA PHE A 429 8.35 -8.59 19.73
C PHE A 429 8.54 -9.02 21.20
N CYS A 430 9.57 -9.81 21.50
CA CYS A 430 9.85 -10.24 22.88
C CYS A 430 10.20 -9.07 23.81
N ILE A 431 10.96 -8.08 23.33
CA ILE A 431 11.29 -6.87 24.09
C ILE A 431 10.04 -6.06 24.41
N ILE A 432 9.17 -5.86 23.42
CA ILE A 432 7.91 -5.11 23.61
C ILE A 432 7.02 -5.84 24.63
N MET A 433 6.81 -7.14 24.48
CA MET A 433 6.06 -7.97 25.44
C MET A 433 6.60 -7.88 26.86
N PHE A 434 7.92 -7.86 27.04
CA PHE A 434 8.55 -7.75 28.35
C PHE A 434 8.37 -6.34 28.95
N ILE A 435 8.56 -5.29 28.13
CA ILE A 435 8.39 -3.90 28.55
C ILE A 435 6.94 -3.65 28.95
N THR A 436 5.96 -4.09 28.15
CA THR A 436 4.54 -3.90 28.45
C THR A 436 4.11 -4.62 29.72
N PHE A 437 4.56 -5.86 29.91
CA PHE A 437 4.34 -6.59 31.16
C PHE A 437 4.95 -5.86 32.36
N SER A 438 6.21 -5.42 32.25
CA SER A 438 6.91 -4.72 33.34
C SER A 438 6.26 -3.38 33.69
N LEU A 439 5.82 -2.62 32.68
CA LEU A 439 5.08 -1.37 32.89
C LEU A 439 3.72 -1.63 33.52
N GLN A 440 3.03 -2.71 33.15
CA GLN A 440 1.77 -3.09 33.79
C GLN A 440 1.96 -3.42 35.28
N VAL A 441 3.04 -4.14 35.63
CA VAL A 441 3.39 -4.42 37.04
C VAL A 441 3.65 -3.11 37.78
N LEU A 442 4.47 -2.22 37.22
CA LEU A 442 4.79 -0.92 37.84
C LEU A 442 3.52 -0.08 38.07
N MET A 443 2.62 -0.02 37.09
CA MET A 443 1.37 0.74 37.24
C MET A 443 0.41 0.13 38.25
N THR A 444 0.36 -1.20 38.34
CA THR A 444 -0.56 -1.87 39.27
C THR A 444 -0.09 -1.67 40.71
N GLU A 445 1.22 -1.77 40.96
CA GLU A 445 1.80 -1.62 42.31
C GLU A 445 1.96 -0.16 42.76
N PHE A 446 2.30 0.75 41.85
CA PHE A 446 2.64 2.15 42.19
C PHE A 446 1.66 3.20 41.65
N GLY A 447 0.61 2.78 40.92
CA GLY A 447 -0.32 3.70 40.22
C GLY A 447 -1.40 4.37 41.07
N ASP A 448 -1.61 3.89 42.31
CA ASP A 448 -2.58 4.34 43.33
C ASP A 448 -3.64 5.35 42.82
N ASN A 449 -3.47 6.64 43.11
CA ASN A 449 -4.48 7.66 42.80
C ASN A 449 -4.57 8.07 41.31
N PHE A 450 -3.49 7.94 40.54
CA PHE A 450 -3.46 8.39 39.14
C PHE A 450 -4.15 7.38 38.21
N PHE A 451 -3.81 6.10 38.35
CA PHE A 451 -4.40 5.00 37.58
C PHE A 451 -5.62 4.38 38.25
N LYS A 452 -5.99 4.85 39.46
CA LYS A 452 -7.07 4.28 40.29
C LYS A 452 -6.87 2.78 40.54
N THR A 453 -5.62 2.36 40.75
CA THR A 453 -5.23 0.98 41.02
C THR A 453 -4.88 0.80 42.50
N ARG A 454 -4.95 -0.43 42.99
CA ARG A 454 -4.45 -0.82 44.32
C ARG A 454 -3.44 -1.97 44.16
N PRO A 455 -2.36 -2.01 44.95
CA PRO A 455 -1.38 -3.09 44.86
C PRO A 455 -2.06 -4.44 45.06
N LEU A 456 -1.65 -5.43 44.27
CA LEU A 456 -2.26 -6.76 44.27
C LEU A 456 -1.37 -7.74 45.03
N THR A 457 -2.00 -8.68 45.73
CA THR A 457 -1.26 -9.79 46.33
C THR A 457 -0.71 -10.72 45.23
N LEU A 458 0.34 -11.48 45.53
CA LEU A 458 0.90 -12.47 44.60
C LEU A 458 -0.16 -13.50 44.13
N TYR A 459 -1.11 -13.85 45.00
CA TYR A 459 -2.22 -14.73 44.66
C TYR A 459 -3.14 -14.11 43.60
N GLN A 460 -3.55 -12.85 43.79
CA GLN A 460 -4.38 -12.11 42.84
C GLN A 460 -3.67 -11.88 41.50
N TRP A 461 -2.37 -11.60 41.53
CA TRP A 461 -1.52 -11.56 40.33
C TRP A 461 -1.51 -12.90 39.59
N GLY A 462 -1.35 -14.00 40.33
CA GLY A 462 -1.41 -15.35 39.77
C GLY A 462 -2.70 -15.62 39.01
N ILE A 463 -3.84 -15.16 39.54
CA ILE A 463 -5.15 -15.28 38.87
C ILE A 463 -5.19 -14.46 37.58
N CYS A 464 -4.74 -13.20 37.62
CA CYS A 464 -4.72 -12.33 36.43
C CYS A 464 -3.87 -12.95 35.30
N VAL A 465 -2.69 -13.46 35.65
CA VAL A 465 -1.78 -14.13 34.70
C VAL A 465 -2.38 -15.45 34.22
N ALA A 466 -3.05 -16.21 35.08
CA ALA A 466 -3.72 -17.46 34.70
C ALA A 466 -4.86 -17.21 33.69
N CYS A 467 -5.68 -16.17 33.90
CA CYS A 467 -6.68 -15.74 32.91
C CYS A 467 -6.02 -15.40 31.57
N GLY A 468 -4.89 -14.70 31.57
CA GLY A 468 -4.08 -14.47 30.37
C GLY A 468 -3.64 -15.78 29.70
N ALA A 469 -3.03 -16.68 30.47
CA ALA A 469 -2.50 -17.95 29.97
C ALA A 469 -3.56 -18.88 29.35
N ILE A 470 -4.81 -18.84 29.83
CA ILE A 470 -5.92 -19.63 29.28
C ILE A 470 -6.29 -19.22 27.84
N THR A 471 -5.97 -17.99 27.41
CA THR A 471 -6.21 -17.56 26.02
C THR A 471 -5.49 -18.44 24.99
N TRP A 472 -4.34 -19.04 25.34
CA TRP A 472 -3.56 -19.91 24.45
C TRP A 472 -4.25 -21.26 24.17
N PRO A 473 -4.57 -22.12 25.16
CA PRO A 473 -5.32 -23.34 24.91
C PRO A 473 -6.72 -23.04 24.35
N TRP A 474 -7.34 -21.92 24.74
CA TRP A 474 -8.60 -21.48 24.14
C TRP A 474 -8.45 -21.19 22.64
N GLN A 475 -7.38 -20.52 22.21
CA GLN A 475 -7.13 -20.27 20.78
C GLN A 475 -6.97 -21.57 19.99
N VAL A 476 -6.30 -22.56 20.56
CA VAL A 476 -6.15 -23.90 19.94
C VAL A 476 -7.53 -24.53 19.73
N LEU A 477 -8.41 -24.45 20.73
CA LEU A 477 -9.77 -24.95 20.65
C LEU A 477 -10.59 -24.20 19.56
N VAL A 478 -10.55 -22.87 19.56
CA VAL A 478 -11.24 -22.05 18.55
C VAL A 478 -10.75 -22.41 17.14
N SER A 479 -9.43 -22.51 16.97
CA SER A 479 -8.80 -22.85 15.68
C SER A 479 -9.22 -24.26 15.22
N PHE A 480 -9.28 -25.22 16.13
CA PHE A 480 -9.72 -26.59 15.82
C PHE A 480 -11.15 -26.62 15.29
N PHE A 481 -12.07 -25.88 15.91
CA PHE A 481 -13.47 -25.80 15.47
C PHE A 481 -13.60 -25.05 14.13
N SER A 482 -12.93 -23.92 13.98
CA SER A 482 -13.02 -23.10 12.76
C SER A 482 -12.42 -23.81 11.54
N THR A 483 -11.30 -24.52 11.70
CA THR A 483 -10.70 -25.30 10.61
C THR A 483 -11.63 -26.41 10.14
N ARG A 484 -12.38 -27.05 11.05
CA ARG A 484 -13.40 -28.05 10.69
C ARG A 484 -14.62 -27.41 10.03
N LEU A 485 -15.09 -26.28 10.54
CA LEU A 485 -16.25 -25.57 10.00
C LEU A 485 -16.03 -25.06 8.57
N PHE A 486 -14.80 -24.64 8.26
CA PHE A 486 -14.42 -24.11 6.95
C PHE A 486 -13.57 -25.05 6.11
N ALA A 487 -13.42 -26.32 6.51
CA ALA A 487 -12.82 -27.34 5.68
C ALA A 487 -13.64 -27.49 4.39
N ARG A 488 -13.21 -26.81 3.33
CA ARG A 488 -13.74 -27.08 1.99
C ARG A 488 -13.46 -28.56 1.68
N PRO A 489 -14.43 -29.32 1.16
CA PRO A 489 -14.13 -30.64 0.63
C PRO A 489 -12.99 -30.46 -0.38
N ARG A 490 -11.90 -31.22 -0.20
CA ARG A 490 -10.72 -31.17 -1.08
C ARG A 490 -11.18 -31.49 -2.51
N GLY A 491 -11.48 -30.46 -3.30
CA GLY A 491 -11.47 -30.58 -4.74
C GLY A 491 -10.06 -31.01 -5.14
N ARG A 492 -9.95 -32.13 -5.88
CA ARG A 492 -8.69 -32.70 -6.37
C ARG A 492 -7.73 -31.58 -6.78
N VAL A 493 -6.68 -31.40 -5.99
CA VAL A 493 -5.50 -30.67 -6.42
C VAL A 493 -4.88 -31.54 -7.52
N VAL A 494 -5.12 -31.18 -8.77
CA VAL A 494 -4.32 -31.73 -9.87
C VAL A 494 -2.89 -31.30 -9.57
N ALA A 495 -2.01 -32.27 -9.30
CA ALA A 495 -0.61 -32.03 -9.07
C ALA A 495 -0.04 -31.21 -10.25
N PRO A 496 0.81 -30.20 -10.00
CA PRO A 496 1.51 -29.56 -11.11
C PRO A 496 2.36 -30.65 -11.78
N THR A 497 2.05 -30.94 -13.05
CA THR A 497 2.95 -31.67 -13.93
C THR A 497 4.26 -30.91 -13.95
N ALA A 498 5.33 -31.58 -13.50
CA ALA A 498 6.69 -31.09 -13.66
C ALA A 498 6.93 -30.81 -15.15
N ILE A 499 7.33 -29.58 -15.46
CA ILE A 499 7.99 -29.20 -16.72
C ILE A 499 9.35 -28.66 -16.31
#